data_AF-A0AB33FYS2-F1
#
_entry.id   AF-A0AB33FYS2-F1
#
_cell.length_a   1.000
_cell.length_b   1.000
_cell.length_c   1.000
_cell.angle_alpha   90.00
_cell.angle_beta   90.00
_cell.angle_gamma   90.00
#
_symmetry.space_group_name_H-M   'P 1'
#
loop_
_entity.id
_entity.type
_entity.pdbx_description
1 polymer ?
#
loop_
_entity_poly.entity_id
_entity_poly.type
_entity_poly.pdbx_seq_one_letter_code
_entity_poly.pdbx_strand_id
1 'polypeptide(L)' 'MRDPIPLDTAAFRASLLGSLFEVVMEKADSEGVSNALTDLISIAWGMSEEIRKSLDKEVGNV' A
#
# COMPACT_ATOMS: atom_id res chain seq x y z
N MET A 1 2.38 -21.87 -4.78
CA MET A 1 1.65 -20.67 -5.22
C MET A 1 0.51 -20.49 -4.22
N ARG A 2 0.37 -19.33 -3.58
CA ARG A 2 -0.77 -19.11 -2.65
C ARG A 2 -2.07 -19.17 -3.46
N ASP A 3 -3.12 -19.70 -2.86
CA ASP A 3 -4.44 -19.71 -3.50
C ASP A 3 -4.86 -18.28 -3.86
N PRO A 4 -5.47 -18.07 -5.06
CA PRO A 4 -5.99 -16.76 -5.43
C PRO A 4 -7.00 -16.29 -4.39
N ILE A 5 -6.92 -15.02 -4.01
CA ILE A 5 -7.93 -14.38 -3.17
C ILE A 5 -9.02 -13.77 -4.06
N PRO A 6 -10.28 -13.66 -3.58
CA PRO A 6 -11.34 -12.96 -4.31
C PRO A 6 -10.97 -11.51 -4.63
N LEU A 7 -11.44 -11.01 -5.77
CA LEU A 7 -11.10 -9.67 -6.26
C LEU A 7 -11.48 -8.56 -5.26
N ASP A 8 -12.69 -8.61 -4.69
CA ASP A 8 -13.13 -7.67 -3.66
C ASP A 8 -12.26 -7.72 -2.40
N THR A 9 -11.79 -8.91 -2.03
CA THR A 9 -10.88 -9.08 -0.88
C THR A 9 -9.52 -8.48 -1.17
N ALA A 10 -9.03 -8.63 -2.40
CA ALA A 10 -7.80 -7.97 -2.83
C ALA A 10 -7.96 -6.45 -2.77
N ALA A 11 -9.06 -5.90 -3.29
CA ALA A 11 -9.31 -4.46 -3.33
C ALA A 11 -9.40 -3.86 -1.92
N PHE A 12 -10.16 -4.53 -1.04
CA PHE A 12 -10.24 -4.14 0.37
C PHE A 12 -8.87 -4.15 1.06
N ARG A 13 -8.06 -5.20 0.88
CA ARG A 13 -6.71 -5.28 1.46
C ARG A 13 -5.76 -4.22 0.90
N ALA A 14 -5.86 -3.93 -0.39
CA ALA A 14 -5.05 -2.90 -1.04
C ALA A 14 -5.42 -1.49 -0.52
N SER A 15 -6.70 -1.23 -0.25
CA SER A 15 -7.14 -0.01 0.43
C SER A 15 -6.62 0.07 1.87
N LEU A 16 -6.70 -1.02 2.65
CA LEU A 16 -6.16 -1.06 4.02
C LEU A 16 -4.65 -0.79 4.07
N LEU A 17 -3.90 -1.28 3.08
CA LEU A 17 -2.47 -1.00 2.96
C LEU A 17 -2.18 0.50 2.82
N GLY A 18 -3.07 1.26 2.14
CA GLY A 18 -2.98 2.72 2.05
C GLY A 18 -3.10 3.40 3.39
N SER A 19 -4.16 3.11 4.13
CA SER A 19 -4.33 3.67 5.47
C SER A 19 -3.20 3.27 6.42
N LEU A 20 -2.69 2.03 6.31
CA LEU A 20 -1.55 1.59 7.12
C LEU A 20 -0.27 2.36 6.76
N PHE A 21 -0.02 2.61 5.47
CA PHE A 21 1.15 3.34 5.03
C PHE A 21 1.18 4.77 5.58
N GLU A 22 0.05 5.46 5.58
CA GLU A 22 -0.07 6.80 6.17
C GLU A 22 0.37 6.80 7.64
N VAL A 23 -0.09 5.82 8.41
CA VAL A 23 0.31 5.65 9.83
C VAL A 23 1.80 5.32 9.96
N VAL A 24 2.34 4.46 9.09
CA VAL A 24 3.77 4.11 9.11
C VAL A 24 4.63 5.34 8.83
N MET A 25 4.24 6.18 7.88
CA MET A 25 4.96 7.42 7.55
C MET A 25 4.90 8.43 8.69
N GLU A 26 3.72 8.62 9.30
CA GLU A 26 3.56 9.46 10.49
C GLU A 26 4.46 8.98 11.64
N LYS A 27 4.51 7.66 11.87
CA LYS A 27 5.37 7.07 12.89
C LYS A 27 6.84 7.23 12.57
N ALA A 28 7.25 6.97 11.33
CA ALA A 28 8.63 7.12 10.89
C ALA A 28 9.15 8.54 11.10
N ASP A 29 8.33 9.56 10.79
CA ASP A 29 8.64 10.95 11.06
C ASP A 29 8.74 11.23 12.57
N SER A 30 7.75 10.79 13.35
CA SER A 30 7.71 11.00 14.81
C SER A 30 8.85 10.33 15.58
N GLU A 31 9.37 9.21 15.07
CA GLU A 31 10.44 8.42 15.70
C GLU A 31 11.83 8.80 15.17
N GLY A 32 11.92 9.77 14.25
CA GLY A 32 13.20 10.23 13.69
C GLY A 32 13.91 9.15 12.87
N VAL A 33 13.14 8.33 12.14
CA VAL A 33 13.67 7.32 11.23
C VAL A 33 14.56 7.98 10.17
N SER A 34 15.66 7.33 9.79
CA SER A 34 16.58 7.89 8.81
C SER A 34 15.91 8.11 7.46
N ASN A 35 16.25 9.22 6.79
CA ASN A 35 15.69 9.56 5.48
C ASN A 35 15.85 8.43 4.46
N ALA A 36 17.00 7.73 4.48
CA ALA A 36 17.24 6.59 3.61
C ALA A 36 16.21 5.45 3.82
N LEU A 37 15.79 5.20 5.07
CA LEU A 37 14.77 4.20 5.36
C LEU A 37 13.37 4.70 4.97
N THR A 38 13.07 5.98 5.20
CA THR A 38 11.83 6.63 4.73
C THR A 38 11.68 6.58 3.21
N ASP A 39 12.78 6.76 2.47
CA ASP A 39 12.82 6.65 1.02
C ASP A 39 12.51 5.21 0.57
N LEU A 40 13.10 4.20 1.22
CA LEU A 40 12.83 2.79 0.93
C LEU A 40 11.36 2.42 1.21
N ILE A 41 10.81 2.93 2.31
CA ILE A 41 9.38 2.76 2.66
C ILE A 41 8.50 3.38 1.58
N SER A 42 8.83 4.58 1.11
CA SER A 42 8.11 5.27 0.05
C SER A 42 8.15 4.54 -1.29
N ILE A 43 9.29 3.94 -1.64
CA ILE A 43 9.43 3.12 -2.86
C ILE A 43 8.54 1.87 -2.77
N ALA A 44 8.58 1.16 -1.64
CA ALA A 44 7.76 -0.02 -1.42
C ALA A 44 6.25 0.31 -1.50
N TRP A 45 5.88 1.49 -1.03
CA TRP A 45 4.52 2.01 -1.16
C TRP A 45 4.13 2.35 -2.59
N GLY A 46 4.99 3.03 -3.35
CA GLY A 46 4.74 3.33 -4.75
C GLY A 46 4.39 2.08 -5.58
N MET A 47 5.14 0.99 -5.35
CA MET A 47 4.84 -0.31 -5.99
C MET A 47 3.47 -0.88 -5.57
N SER A 48 3.10 -0.72 -4.29
CA SER A 48 1.81 -1.18 -3.77
C SER A 48 0.64 -0.36 -4.32
N GLU A 49 0.84 0.94 -4.49
CA GLU A 49 -0.14 1.89 -5.05
C GLU A 49 -0.40 1.62 -6.53
N GLU A 50 0.61 1.24 -7.31
CA GLU A 50 0.43 0.81 -8.70
C GLU A 50 -0.43 -0.45 -8.81
N ILE A 51 -0.21 -1.43 -7.93
CA ILE A 51 -1.02 -2.64 -7.86
C ILE A 51 -2.45 -2.30 -7.46
N ARG A 52 -2.65 -1.43 -6.46
CA ARG A 52 -3.97 -0.96 -6.01
C ARG A 52 -4.74 -0.26 -7.13
N LYS A 53 -4.10 0.66 -7.86
CA LYS A 53 -4.71 1.36 -9.01
C LYS A 53 -5.08 0.41 -10.14
N SER A 54 -4.26 -0.60 -10.37
CA SER A 54 -4.55 -1.63 -11.37
C SER A 54 -5.76 -2.46 -10.95
N LEU A 55 -5.84 -2.78 -9.65
CA LEU A 55 -6.95 -3.52 -9.08
C LEU A 55 -8.27 -2.72 -9.09
N ASP A 56 -8.24 -1.42 -8.77
CA ASP A 56 -9.41 -0.53 -8.83
C ASP A 56 -10.07 -0.51 -10.21
N LYS A 57 -9.28 -0.59 -11.28
CA LYS A 57 -9.78 -0.70 -12.65
C LYS A 57 -10.56 -2.00 -12.89
N GLU A 58 -10.09 -3.11 -12.33
CA GLU A 58 -10.72 -4.42 -12.50
C GLU A 58 -12.01 -4.57 -11.68
N VAL A 59 -12.10 -3.91 -10.51
CA VAL A 59 -13.33 -3.91 -9.69
C VAL A 59 -14.35 -2.84 -10.10
N GLY A 60 -14.01 -1.97 -11.06
CA GLY A 60 -14.92 -0.93 -11.55
C GLY A 60 -15.06 0.29 -10.62
N ASN A 61 -14.08 0.55 -9.76
CA ASN A 61 -14.05 1.70 -8.84
C ASN A 61 -13.46 2.98 -9.49
N VAL A 62 -13.49 3.09 -10.82
CA VAL A 62 -12.87 4.20 -11.59
C VAL A 62 -13.81 5.38 -11.74
#